data_AF-A0A9P3LGR3-F1
#
_entry.id   AF-A0A9P3LGR3-F1
#
_cell.length_a   1.000
_cell.length_b   1.000
_cell.length_c   1.000
_cell.angle_alpha   90.00
_cell.angle_beta   90.00
_cell.angle_gamma   90.00
#
_symmetry.space_group_name_H-M   'P 1'
#
loop_
_entity.id
_entity.type
_entity.pdbx_description
1 polymer ?
#
loop_
_entity_poly.entity_id
_entity_poly.type
_entity_poly.pdbx_seq_one_letter_code
_entity_poly.pdbx_strand_id
1 'polypeptide(L)'
;MDRLPGRPLSGWYKAFWEDRINEHEIPTRDAMHTYLTDYATNTDIEAVSEYINAVGALNQLQTFRAMLDGTAVPHSRERHCVRCHAPYTEATNTYDACQVAHAYNAHGYFTGTVQRARVYEFKALCCEGVVLREQGQNSKRYMDVPEPCFRGRHTTDVAIVEETYNRINIARCKLDDTGKCVRAHVVSNLDQPLLTIRPEEEEGSGLS
;
A
#
# COMPACT_ATOMS: atom_id res chain seq x y z
N MET A 1 31.37 31.90 -19.99
CA MET A 1 30.83 31.74 -18.62
C MET A 1 31.38 30.43 -18.09
N ASP A 2 32.52 30.51 -17.42
CA ASP A 2 33.21 29.34 -16.91
C ASP A 2 32.48 28.81 -15.67
N ARG A 3 32.15 27.51 -15.68
CA ARG A 3 31.57 26.83 -14.52
C ARG A 3 32.61 26.81 -13.40
N LEU A 4 32.35 27.50 -12.31
CA LEU A 4 33.16 27.39 -11.11
C LEU A 4 33.14 25.94 -10.61
N PRO A 5 34.29 25.32 -10.31
CA PRO A 5 34.35 23.98 -9.75
C PRO A 5 33.67 23.97 -8.38
N GLY A 6 32.62 23.15 -8.25
CA GLY A 6 31.85 23.01 -7.02
C GLY A 6 32.74 22.52 -5.88
N ARG A 7 33.11 23.41 -4.97
CA ARG A 7 33.70 22.98 -3.69
C ARG A 7 32.62 22.20 -2.93
N PRO A 8 32.92 21.02 -2.39
CA PRO A 8 31.97 20.31 -1.54
C PRO A 8 31.58 21.22 -0.37
N LEU A 9 30.29 21.28 -0.07
CA LEU A 9 29.80 21.96 1.13
C LEU A 9 30.57 21.41 2.32
N SER A 10 31.12 22.31 3.13
CA SER A 10 31.86 21.93 4.32
C SER A 10 30.98 21.07 5.24
N GLY A 11 31.59 20.14 5.98
CA GLY A 11 30.86 19.26 6.89
C GLY A 11 30.00 20.02 7.92
N TRP A 12 30.41 21.23 8.31
CA TRP A 12 29.63 22.09 9.20
C TRP A 12 28.33 22.60 8.56
N TYR A 13 28.33 22.90 7.26
CA TYR A 13 27.15 23.42 6.57
C TYR A 13 26.09 22.34 6.43
N LYS A 14 26.51 21.09 6.18
CA LYS A 14 25.61 19.94 6.12
C LYS A 14 24.95 19.67 7.50
N ALA A 15 25.76 19.61 8.55
CA ALA A 15 25.26 19.36 9.91
C ALA A 15 24.27 20.44 10.38
N PHE A 16 24.54 21.72 10.04
CA PHE A 16 23.65 22.83 10.33
C PHE A 16 22.24 22.66 9.71
N TRP A 17 22.16 22.21 8.45
CA TRP A 17 20.87 21.99 7.80
C TRP A 17 20.16 20.72 8.28
N GLU A 18 20.91 19.66 8.60
CA GLU A 18 20.33 18.43 9.16
C GLU A 18 19.65 18.69 10.51
N ASP A 19 20.29 19.46 11.38
CA ASP A 19 19.73 19.86 12.68
C ASP A 19 18.41 20.63 12.50
N ARG A 20 18.42 21.66 11.65
CA ARG A 20 17.23 22.49 11.37
C ARG A 20 16.07 21.73 10.70
N ILE A 21 16.36 20.77 9.84
CA ILE A 21 15.32 19.92 9.23
C ILE A 21 14.66 19.05 10.30
N ASN A 22 15.43 18.56 11.27
CA ASN A 22 14.93 17.69 12.34
C ASN A 22 14.21 18.46 13.46
N GLU A 23 14.57 19.73 13.70
CA GLU A 23 13.98 20.57 14.74
C GLU A 23 12.60 21.13 14.40
N HIS A 24 12.23 21.18 13.12
CA HIS A 24 11.00 21.81 12.67
C HIS A 24 9.96 20.80 12.20
N GLU A 25 8.86 20.68 12.96
CA GLU A 25 7.67 19.95 12.50
C GLU A 25 7.08 20.67 11.28
N ILE A 26 7.04 19.95 10.14
CA ILE A 26 6.40 20.46 8.93
C ILE A 26 4.88 20.33 9.12
N PRO A 27 4.11 21.43 9.07
CA PRO A 27 2.66 21.34 9.24
C PRO A 27 2.03 20.52 8.12
N THR A 28 1.01 19.71 8.45
CA THR A 28 0.25 18.97 7.44
C THR A 28 -0.57 19.91 6.56
N ARG A 29 -0.97 19.44 5.37
CA ARG A 29 -1.84 20.20 4.46
C ARG A 29 -3.12 20.67 5.16
N ASP A 30 -3.75 19.79 5.92
CA ASP A 30 -5.02 20.08 6.60
C ASP A 30 -4.81 21.09 7.72
N ALA A 31 -3.72 20.96 8.51
CA ALA A 31 -3.37 21.94 9.53
C ALA A 31 -3.11 23.33 8.94
N MET A 32 -2.39 23.41 7.80
CA MET A 32 -2.20 24.68 7.09
C MET A 32 -3.51 25.27 6.59
N HIS A 33 -4.40 24.45 6.03
CA HIS A 33 -5.69 24.92 5.53
C HIS A 33 -6.58 25.47 6.65
N THR A 34 -6.68 24.75 7.77
CA THR A 34 -7.41 25.19 8.96
C THR A 34 -6.82 26.50 9.49
N TYR A 35 -5.50 26.60 9.62
CA TYR A 35 -4.84 27.82 10.06
C TYR A 35 -5.14 29.02 9.15
N LEU A 36 -4.98 28.85 7.84
CA LEU A 36 -5.21 29.91 6.85
C LEU A 36 -6.66 30.38 6.79
N THR A 37 -7.61 29.50 7.08
CA THR A 37 -9.05 29.80 6.98
C THR A 37 -9.57 30.45 8.27
N ASP A 38 -9.15 29.93 9.42
CA ASP A 38 -9.80 30.22 10.70
C ASP A 38 -9.02 31.21 11.56
N TYR A 39 -7.70 31.35 11.33
CA TYR A 39 -6.80 32.04 12.26
C TYR A 39 -5.82 33.03 11.63
N ALA A 40 -5.51 32.89 10.33
CA ALA A 40 -4.45 33.67 9.70
C ALA A 40 -4.80 35.15 9.53
N THR A 41 -3.84 36.01 9.84
CA THR A 41 -3.87 37.42 9.48
C THR A 41 -3.41 37.63 8.03
N ASN A 42 -3.63 38.83 7.47
CA ASN A 42 -3.11 39.15 6.14
C ASN A 42 -1.58 38.98 6.03
N THR A 43 -0.85 39.33 7.10
CA THR A 43 0.61 39.15 7.16
C THR A 43 1.00 37.67 7.16
N ASP A 44 0.24 36.81 7.85
CA ASP A 44 0.49 35.37 7.83
C ASP A 44 0.23 34.78 6.43
N ILE A 45 -0.83 35.24 5.76
CA ILE A 45 -1.16 34.81 4.39
C ILE A 45 -0.05 35.21 3.41
N GLU A 46 0.50 36.42 3.52
CA GLU A 46 1.63 36.87 2.70
C GLU A 46 2.86 35.99 2.92
N ALA A 47 3.23 35.74 4.19
CA ALA A 47 4.37 34.89 4.52
C ALA A 47 4.22 33.45 3.99
N VAL A 48 3.03 32.86 4.14
CA VAL A 48 2.75 31.52 3.60
C VAL A 48 2.77 31.51 2.07
N SER A 49 2.28 32.58 1.44
CA SER A 49 2.33 32.72 -0.03
C SER A 49 3.76 32.80 -0.54
N GLU A 50 4.63 33.57 0.11
CA GLU A 50 6.06 33.64 -0.22
C GLU A 50 6.75 32.28 -0.05
N TYR A 51 6.45 31.56 1.03
CA TYR A 51 6.95 30.20 1.24
C TYR A 51 6.52 29.25 0.12
N ILE A 52 5.23 29.24 -0.25
CA ILE A 52 4.72 28.41 -1.34
C ILE A 52 5.41 28.74 -2.66
N ASN A 53 5.60 30.03 -2.95
CA ASN A 53 6.32 30.47 -4.15
C ASN A 53 7.79 30.01 -4.15
N ALA A 54 8.47 30.10 -3.01
CA ALA A 54 9.84 29.61 -2.85
C ALA A 54 9.94 28.09 -3.07
N VAL A 55 9.02 27.31 -2.49
CA VAL A 55 8.92 25.86 -2.72
C VAL A 55 8.62 25.55 -4.19
N GLY A 56 7.73 26.33 -4.82
CA GLY A 56 7.43 26.26 -6.24
C GLY A 56 8.67 26.49 -7.11
N ALA A 57 9.50 27.49 -6.77
CA ALA A 57 10.75 27.77 -7.48
C ALA A 57 11.79 26.65 -7.29
N LEU A 58 11.93 26.10 -6.08
CA LEU A 58 12.78 24.93 -5.83
C LEU A 58 12.36 23.73 -6.68
N ASN A 59 11.05 23.46 -6.77
CA ASN A 59 10.48 22.42 -7.63
C ASN A 59 10.74 22.63 -9.12
N GLN A 60 11.14 23.82 -9.56
CA GLN A 60 11.52 24.10 -10.95
C GLN A 60 13.01 23.92 -11.22
N LEU A 61 13.86 23.84 -10.20
CA LEU A 61 15.30 23.64 -10.38
C LEU A 61 15.56 22.25 -10.99
N GLN A 62 16.27 22.23 -12.12
CA GLN A 62 16.63 20.98 -12.80
C GLN A 62 17.41 20.03 -11.90
N THR A 63 18.28 20.53 -11.02
CA THR A 63 19.04 19.71 -10.07
C THR A 63 18.17 19.14 -8.96
N PHE A 64 17.17 19.89 -8.49
CA PHE A 64 16.21 19.40 -7.51
C PHE A 64 15.31 18.32 -8.13
N ARG A 65 14.83 18.54 -9.35
CA ARG A 65 14.14 17.53 -10.14
C ARG A 65 15.03 16.32 -10.39
N ALA A 66 16.26 16.50 -10.85
CA ALA A 66 17.21 15.42 -11.08
C ALA A 66 17.61 14.69 -9.79
N MET A 67 17.55 15.32 -8.62
CA MET A 67 17.75 14.68 -7.32
C MET A 67 16.51 13.87 -6.94
N LEU A 68 15.31 14.43 -7.11
CA LEU A 68 14.05 13.70 -6.96
C LEU A 68 14.01 12.49 -7.92
N ASP A 69 14.46 12.68 -9.16
CA ASP A 69 14.55 11.67 -10.22
C ASP A 69 15.73 10.70 -10.01
N GLY A 70 16.82 11.15 -9.38
CA GLY A 70 17.98 10.34 -9.01
C GLY A 70 17.72 9.47 -7.78
N THR A 71 16.80 9.91 -6.92
CA THR A 71 16.12 9.08 -5.91
C THR A 71 14.87 8.39 -6.43
N ALA A 72 14.37 8.78 -7.62
CA ALA A 72 13.37 8.02 -8.33
C ALA A 72 14.09 6.77 -8.82
N VAL A 73 14.02 5.75 -7.98
CA VAL A 73 13.87 4.38 -8.44
C VAL A 73 13.13 4.45 -9.77
N PRO A 74 13.76 4.08 -10.90
CA PRO A 74 13.19 4.29 -12.22
C PRO A 74 11.71 3.92 -12.17
N HIS A 75 10.81 4.73 -12.72
CA HIS A 75 9.39 4.35 -12.76
C HIS A 75 9.17 2.97 -13.41
N SER A 76 10.19 2.43 -14.08
CA SER A 76 10.28 1.07 -14.63
C SER A 76 10.89 0.00 -13.69
N ARG A 77 11.50 0.35 -12.56
CA ARG A 77 12.04 -0.63 -11.62
C ARG A 77 10.87 -1.25 -10.87
N GLU A 78 10.66 -2.54 -11.16
CA GLU A 78 9.74 -3.38 -10.44
C GLU A 78 10.09 -3.40 -8.94
N ARG A 79 9.06 -3.21 -8.12
CA ARG A 79 9.07 -3.26 -6.66
C ARG A 79 8.19 -4.43 -6.22
N HIS A 80 8.40 -4.89 -5.00
CA HIS A 80 7.60 -5.96 -4.39
C HIS A 80 6.68 -5.36 -3.33
N CYS A 81 5.37 -5.53 -3.48
CA CYS A 81 4.43 -5.04 -2.47
C CYS A 81 4.52 -5.91 -1.21
N VAL A 82 4.86 -5.33 -0.06
CA VAL A 82 4.93 -6.08 1.21
C VAL A 82 3.55 -6.46 1.77
N ARG A 83 2.46 -5.94 1.19
CA ARG A 83 1.07 -6.23 1.56
C ARG A 83 0.46 -7.35 0.72
N CYS A 84 0.33 -7.19 -0.60
CA CYS A 84 -0.27 -8.23 -1.46
C CYS A 84 0.77 -9.21 -2.06
N HIS A 85 2.07 -8.93 -1.93
CA HIS A 85 3.17 -9.69 -2.54
C HIS A 85 3.17 -9.71 -4.07
N ALA A 86 2.40 -8.84 -4.72
CA ALA A 86 2.48 -8.66 -6.16
C ALA A 86 3.68 -7.77 -6.52
N PRO A 87 4.37 -8.04 -7.64
CA PRO A 87 5.26 -7.06 -8.24
C PRO A 87 4.45 -5.85 -8.71
N TYR A 88 5.04 -4.67 -8.64
CA TYR A 88 4.42 -3.44 -9.14
C TYR A 88 5.48 -2.42 -9.58
N THR A 89 5.08 -1.51 -10.46
CA THR A 89 5.85 -0.30 -10.76
C THR A 89 5.07 0.92 -10.29
N GLU A 90 5.71 2.06 -10.13
CA GLU A 90 4.96 3.28 -9.75
C GLU A 90 3.95 3.69 -10.82
N ALA A 91 4.21 3.38 -12.10
CA ALA A 91 3.27 3.60 -13.19
C ALA A 91 1.99 2.75 -13.06
N THR A 92 2.08 1.55 -12.47
CA THR A 92 0.95 0.64 -12.25
C THR A 92 0.36 0.75 -10.84
N ASN A 93 0.88 1.63 -9.98
CA ASN A 93 0.51 1.72 -8.58
C ASN A 93 -0.73 2.60 -8.33
N THR A 94 -1.85 2.30 -8.98
CA THR A 94 -3.13 3.02 -8.81
C THR A 94 -3.74 2.79 -7.43
N TYR A 95 -4.76 3.59 -7.07
CA TYR A 95 -5.41 3.52 -5.75
C TYR A 95 -6.06 2.16 -5.43
N ASP A 96 -6.31 1.33 -6.43
CA ASP A 96 -6.97 0.03 -6.33
C ASP A 96 -6.07 -1.14 -6.76
N ALA A 97 -4.79 -0.89 -7.06
CA ALA A 97 -3.85 -1.88 -7.58
C ALA A 97 -3.49 -2.96 -6.53
N CYS A 98 -3.39 -2.60 -5.26
CA CYS A 98 -3.15 -3.53 -4.17
C CYS A 98 -4.47 -4.01 -3.57
N GLN A 99 -4.84 -5.25 -3.89
CA GLN A 99 -6.01 -5.91 -3.32
C GLN A 99 -5.58 -7.10 -2.44
N VAL A 100 -6.14 -7.17 -1.23
CA VAL A 100 -5.90 -8.30 -0.30
C VAL A 100 -7.25 -8.94 0.00
N ALA A 101 -7.38 -10.22 -0.36
CA ALA A 101 -8.59 -10.99 -0.11
C ALA A 101 -8.81 -11.18 1.40
N HIS A 102 -10.06 -11.50 1.77
CA HIS A 102 -10.31 -12.04 3.09
C HIS A 102 -9.66 -13.42 3.23
N ALA A 103 -9.19 -13.73 4.43
CA ALA A 103 -8.82 -15.08 4.82
C ALA A 103 -10.05 -15.75 5.43
N TYR A 104 -10.44 -16.91 4.91
CA TYR A 104 -11.60 -17.66 5.36
C TYR A 104 -11.19 -18.95 6.07
N ASN A 105 -12.05 -19.43 6.98
CA ASN A 105 -11.93 -20.78 7.53
C ASN A 105 -12.06 -21.81 6.39
N ALA A 106 -11.20 -22.83 6.33
CA ALA A 106 -11.32 -23.91 5.33
C ALA A 106 -12.58 -24.76 5.48
N HIS A 107 -13.17 -24.82 6.67
CA HIS A 107 -14.37 -25.60 6.93
C HIS A 107 -15.61 -24.74 6.67
N GLY A 108 -16.12 -24.82 5.45
CA GLY A 108 -17.44 -24.30 5.13
C GLY A 108 -18.53 -25.11 5.84
N TYR A 109 -19.57 -24.44 6.33
CA TYR A 109 -20.74 -25.10 6.90
C TYR A 109 -21.91 -25.04 5.93
N PHE A 110 -22.69 -26.13 5.87
CA PHE A 110 -23.87 -26.20 5.03
C PHE A 110 -24.94 -25.24 5.55
N THR A 111 -25.50 -24.40 4.67
CA THR A 111 -26.52 -23.41 5.04
C THR A 111 -27.85 -23.58 4.34
N GLY A 112 -27.90 -24.36 3.25
CA GLY A 112 -29.14 -24.62 2.54
C GLY A 112 -28.91 -25.05 1.10
N THR A 113 -29.96 -24.90 0.29
CA THR A 113 -29.93 -25.29 -1.13
C THR A 113 -30.45 -24.18 -2.02
N VAL A 114 -29.73 -23.89 -3.10
CA VAL A 114 -30.14 -22.95 -4.16
C VAL A 114 -30.13 -23.71 -5.49
N GLN A 115 -31.26 -23.67 -6.22
CA GLN A 115 -31.41 -24.38 -7.50
C GLN A 115 -31.00 -25.86 -7.46
N ARG A 116 -31.35 -26.57 -6.37
CA ARG A 116 -31.00 -27.98 -6.10
C ARG A 116 -29.51 -28.25 -5.81
N ALA A 117 -28.64 -27.23 -5.79
CA ALA A 117 -27.27 -27.35 -5.32
C ALA A 117 -27.17 -26.98 -3.84
N ARG A 118 -26.32 -27.69 -3.08
CA ARG A 118 -26.01 -27.35 -1.68
C ARG A 118 -25.18 -26.07 -1.63
N VAL A 119 -25.42 -25.21 -0.65
CA VAL A 119 -24.64 -23.99 -0.42
C VAL A 119 -23.82 -24.17 0.85
N TYR A 120 -22.54 -23.82 0.77
CA TYR A 120 -21.61 -23.81 1.89
C TYR A 120 -21.18 -22.37 2.16
N GLU A 121 -21.18 -21.98 3.42
CA GLU A 121 -20.71 -20.67 3.87
C GLU A 121 -19.36 -20.79 4.59
N PHE A 122 -18.43 -19.91 4.22
CA PHE A 122 -17.11 -19.78 4.81
C PHE A 122 -17.03 -18.40 5.46
N LYS A 123 -16.93 -18.36 6.80
CA LYS A 123 -16.78 -17.09 7.53
C LYS A 123 -15.35 -16.58 7.41
N ALA A 124 -15.21 -15.29 7.15
CA ALA A 124 -13.93 -14.62 7.18
C ALA A 124 -13.36 -14.61 8.60
N LEU A 125 -12.06 -14.86 8.74
CA LEU A 125 -11.32 -14.77 9.99
C LEU A 125 -10.82 -13.35 10.27
N CYS A 126 -10.76 -12.51 9.24
CA CYS A 126 -10.18 -11.17 9.28
C CYS A 126 -11.21 -10.05 9.52
N CYS A 127 -12.48 -10.25 9.14
CA CYS A 127 -13.52 -9.23 9.23
C CYS A 127 -14.82 -9.84 9.71
N GLU A 128 -15.49 -9.18 10.66
CA GLU A 128 -16.78 -9.61 11.17
C GLU A 128 -17.88 -9.46 10.11
N GLY A 129 -18.79 -10.43 10.04
CA GLY A 129 -19.94 -10.41 9.13
C GLY A 129 -19.63 -10.74 7.66
N VAL A 130 -18.36 -10.87 7.28
CA VAL A 130 -17.98 -11.24 5.91
C VAL A 130 -18.08 -12.76 5.73
N VAL A 131 -18.86 -13.19 4.75
CA VAL A 131 -19.12 -14.60 4.43
C VAL A 131 -18.97 -14.82 2.94
N LEU A 132 -18.21 -15.84 2.59
CA LEU A 132 -18.10 -16.36 1.23
C LEU A 132 -19.04 -17.55 1.07
N ARG A 133 -19.76 -17.63 -0.05
CA ARG A 133 -20.65 -18.74 -0.38
C ARG A 133 -20.10 -19.56 -1.53
N GLU A 134 -20.24 -20.88 -1.46
CA GLU A 134 -19.90 -21.81 -2.53
C GLU A 134 -21.10 -22.70 -2.88
N GLN A 135 -21.42 -22.78 -4.18
CA GLN A 135 -22.48 -23.62 -4.71
C GLN A 135 -21.95 -25.02 -5.05
N GLY A 136 -22.22 -25.99 -4.19
CA GLY A 136 -21.66 -27.34 -4.24
C GLY A 136 -20.32 -27.40 -3.50
N GLN A 137 -20.12 -28.48 -2.73
CA GLN A 137 -18.91 -28.59 -1.91
C GLN A 137 -17.67 -28.70 -2.78
N ASN A 138 -16.68 -27.83 -2.58
CA ASN A 138 -15.42 -27.86 -3.31
C ASN A 138 -15.62 -27.74 -4.85
N SER A 139 -16.70 -27.09 -5.27
CA SER A 139 -16.98 -26.82 -6.68
C SER A 139 -16.20 -25.61 -7.22
N LYS A 140 -15.69 -24.76 -6.32
CA LYS A 140 -15.12 -23.44 -6.59
C LYS A 140 -16.08 -22.47 -7.28
N ARG A 141 -17.38 -22.76 -7.27
CA ARG A 141 -18.43 -21.88 -7.79
C ARG A 141 -18.88 -20.96 -6.68
N TYR A 142 -18.13 -19.88 -6.50
CA TYR A 142 -18.43 -18.91 -5.46
C TYR A 142 -19.62 -18.03 -5.84
N MET A 143 -20.42 -17.67 -4.85
CA MET A 143 -21.59 -16.81 -4.98
C MET A 143 -21.36 -15.57 -4.10
N ASP A 144 -21.85 -14.42 -4.56
CA ASP A 144 -21.84 -13.16 -3.80
C ASP A 144 -20.44 -12.85 -3.23
N VAL A 145 -19.39 -12.99 -4.05
CA VAL A 145 -18.00 -12.84 -3.60
C VAL A 145 -17.81 -11.46 -2.96
N PRO A 146 -17.45 -11.40 -1.66
CA PRO A 146 -17.28 -10.12 -0.98
C PRO A 146 -16.15 -9.30 -1.61
N GLU A 147 -16.26 -7.98 -1.47
CA GLU A 147 -15.17 -7.06 -1.75
C GLU A 147 -13.87 -7.48 -1.02
N PRO A 148 -12.69 -7.21 -1.60
CA PRO A 148 -11.43 -7.47 -0.92
C PRO A 148 -11.37 -6.80 0.46
N CYS A 149 -10.75 -7.48 1.43
CA CYS A 149 -10.51 -6.96 2.78
C CYS A 149 -9.73 -5.63 2.77
N PHE A 150 -8.89 -5.43 1.75
CA PHE A 150 -8.15 -4.20 1.54
C PHE A 150 -8.11 -3.85 0.04
N ARG A 151 -8.34 -2.57 -0.26
CA ARG A 151 -8.06 -1.94 -1.57
C ARG A 151 -7.22 -0.68 -1.32
N GLY A 152 -6.13 -0.54 -2.05
CA GLY A 152 -5.22 0.60 -1.89
C GLY A 152 -4.07 0.58 -2.89
N ARG A 153 -3.11 1.47 -2.69
CA ARG A 153 -1.81 1.42 -3.39
C ARG A 153 -0.92 0.32 -2.82
N HIS A 154 -0.06 -0.24 -3.66
CA HIS A 154 1.06 -1.06 -3.23
C HIS A 154 2.04 -0.23 -2.39
N THR A 155 2.70 -0.91 -1.47
CA THR A 155 3.69 -0.31 -0.58
C THR A 155 4.87 -1.25 -0.38
N THR A 156 6.05 -0.68 -0.19
CA THR A 156 7.27 -1.37 0.28
C THR A 156 7.55 -1.09 1.76
N ASP A 157 6.75 -0.20 2.38
CA ASP A 157 6.90 0.19 3.77
C ASP A 157 6.26 -0.86 4.69
N VAL A 158 7.11 -1.56 5.44
CA VAL A 158 6.70 -2.58 6.40
C VAL A 158 6.04 -1.97 7.62
N ALA A 159 6.44 -0.78 8.07
CA ALA A 159 5.88 -0.15 9.27
C ALA A 159 4.39 0.19 9.05
N ILE A 160 4.07 0.82 7.91
CA ILE A 160 2.67 1.13 7.53
C ILE A 160 1.82 -0.15 7.46
N VAL A 161 2.40 -1.23 6.95
CA VAL A 161 1.69 -2.51 6.90
C VAL A 161 1.47 -3.04 8.31
N GLU A 162 2.51 -3.13 9.15
CA GLU A 162 2.45 -3.67 10.52
C GLU A 162 1.47 -2.92 11.43
N GLU A 163 1.33 -1.60 11.28
CA GLU A 163 0.33 -0.80 11.99
C GLU A 163 -1.12 -1.14 11.59
N THR A 164 -1.34 -1.53 10.34
CA THR A 164 -2.66 -1.88 9.79
C THR A 164 -2.86 -3.40 9.64
N TYR A 165 -1.94 -4.20 10.19
CA TYR A 165 -1.82 -5.63 9.96
C TYR A 165 -2.72 -6.44 10.90
N ASN A 166 -3.75 -7.09 10.36
CA ASN A 166 -4.60 -7.99 11.15
C ASN A 166 -3.98 -9.37 11.44
N ARG A 167 -2.72 -9.61 11.02
CA ARG A 167 -1.95 -10.87 11.20
C ARG A 167 -2.58 -12.14 10.60
N ILE A 168 -3.65 -12.00 9.83
CA ILE A 168 -4.42 -13.15 9.33
C ILE A 168 -4.38 -13.23 7.80
N ASN A 169 -4.68 -12.13 7.08
CA ASN A 169 -4.80 -12.16 5.62
C ASN A 169 -3.59 -11.60 4.86
N ILE A 170 -2.70 -10.89 5.55
CA ILE A 170 -1.41 -10.47 5.02
C ILE A 170 -0.37 -11.41 5.65
N ALA A 171 0.49 -12.02 4.85
CA ALA A 171 1.55 -12.89 5.32
C ALA A 171 2.88 -12.11 5.33
N ARG A 172 3.80 -12.42 6.25
CA ARG A 172 5.13 -11.82 6.15
C ARG A 172 5.88 -12.41 4.97
N CYS A 173 6.69 -11.59 4.32
CA CYS A 173 7.67 -12.06 3.36
C CYS A 173 8.81 -12.78 4.09
N LYS A 174 9.36 -13.83 3.49
CA LYS A 174 10.71 -14.32 3.81
C LYS A 174 11.49 -14.42 2.51
N LEU A 175 12.81 -14.26 2.57
CA LEU A 175 13.66 -14.62 1.46
C LEU A 175 13.82 -16.14 1.46
N ASP A 176 13.68 -16.77 0.29
CA ASP A 176 14.11 -18.16 0.11
C ASP A 176 15.63 -18.25 -0.09
N ASP A 177 16.13 -19.47 -0.24
CA ASP A 177 17.57 -19.75 -0.39
C ASP A 177 18.17 -19.13 -1.66
N THR A 178 17.34 -18.69 -2.61
CA THR A 178 17.76 -18.00 -3.84
C THR A 178 17.75 -16.47 -3.70
N GLY A 179 17.38 -15.95 -2.53
CA GLY A 179 17.19 -14.53 -2.29
C GLY A 179 15.90 -13.98 -2.89
N LYS A 180 14.97 -14.84 -3.33
CA LYS A 180 13.66 -14.43 -3.83
C LYS A 180 12.70 -14.28 -2.67
N CYS A 181 11.93 -13.20 -2.70
CA CYS A 181 10.86 -12.99 -1.73
C CYS A 181 9.75 -14.02 -1.96
N VAL A 182 9.54 -14.91 -0.99
CA VAL A 182 8.42 -15.84 -0.95
C VAL A 182 7.51 -15.47 0.22
N ARG A 183 6.21 -15.75 0.08
CA ARG A 183 5.31 -15.64 1.23
C ARG A 183 5.81 -16.63 2.28
N ALA A 184 6.06 -16.16 3.50
CA ALA A 184 6.14 -17.11 4.60
C ALA A 184 4.79 -17.83 4.59
N HIS A 185 4.81 -19.14 4.39
CA HIS A 185 3.61 -19.94 4.68
C HIS A 185 3.14 -19.47 6.04
N VAL A 186 1.86 -19.12 6.15
CA VAL A 186 1.25 -18.95 7.46
C VAL A 186 1.38 -20.33 8.09
N VAL A 187 2.49 -20.57 8.79
CA VAL A 187 2.70 -21.75 9.61
C VAL A 187 1.77 -21.51 10.77
N SER A 188 0.52 -21.85 10.53
CA SER A 188 -0.54 -21.58 11.45
C SER A 188 -0.31 -22.51 12.64
N ASN A 189 -0.10 -21.92 13.82
CA ASN A 189 -0.48 -22.58 15.08
C ASN A 189 -2.02 -22.71 15.20
N LEU A 190 -2.75 -22.53 14.09
CA LEU A 190 -4.16 -22.85 13.90
C LEU A 190 -4.15 -23.98 12.88
N ASP A 191 -4.47 -25.21 13.26
CA ASP A 191 -4.34 -26.43 12.42
C ASP A 191 -5.25 -26.48 11.16
N GLN A 192 -5.62 -25.35 10.55
CA GLN A 192 -6.53 -25.27 9.41
C GLN A 192 -5.95 -24.46 8.24
N PRO A 193 -6.04 -24.97 7.00
CA PRO A 193 -5.64 -24.21 5.82
C PRO A 193 -6.51 -22.95 5.67
N LEU A 194 -5.92 -21.85 5.18
CA LEU A 194 -6.65 -20.63 4.85
C LEU A 194 -7.07 -20.67 3.39
N LEU A 195 -8.37 -20.46 3.14
CA LEU A 195 -8.86 -20.21 1.78
C LEU A 195 -8.68 -18.71 1.49
N THR A 196 -7.93 -18.39 0.45
CA THR A 196 -7.83 -17.03 -0.12
C THR A 196 -8.19 -17.09 -1.58
N ILE A 197 -9.26 -16.40 -1.98
CA ILE A 197 -9.68 -16.30 -3.38
C ILE A 197 -9.16 -14.99 -3.93
N ARG A 198 -8.46 -15.02 -5.05
CA ARG A 198 -8.06 -13.80 -5.75
C ARG A 198 -9.15 -13.41 -6.76
N PRO A 199 -9.47 -12.13 -6.91
CA PRO A 199 -10.45 -11.66 -7.90
C PRO A 199 -10.11 -12.07 -9.35
N GLU A 200 -8.82 -12.21 -9.67
CA GLU A 200 -8.34 -12.52 -11.02
C GLU A 200 -8.61 -13.96 -11.49
N GLU A 201 -9.00 -14.87 -10.60
CA GLU A 201 -9.28 -16.28 -10.95
C GLU A 201 -10.67 -16.49 -11.58
N GLU A 202 -11.51 -15.43 -11.68
CA GLU A 202 -12.88 -15.53 -12.21
C GLU A 202 -12.99 -15.51 -13.74
N GLU A 203 -12.04 -14.91 -14.46
CA GLU A 203 -12.17 -14.75 -15.93
C GLU A 203 -11.81 -16.01 -16.75
N GLY A 204 -11.33 -17.08 -16.11
CA GLY A 204 -10.78 -18.26 -16.79
C GLY A 204 -11.73 -19.45 -17.01
N SER A 205 -12.94 -19.47 -16.43
CA SER A 205 -13.83 -20.65 -16.51
C SER A 205 -15.02 -20.51 -17.47
N GLY A 206 -14.92 -19.58 -18.43
CA GLY A 206 -15.81 -19.56 -19.59
C GLY A 206 -15.57 -20.79 -20.44
N LEU A 207 -16.41 -21.82 -20.25
CA LEU A 207 -16.49 -23.02 -21.08
C LEU A 207 -16.50 -22.63 -22.58
N SER A 208 -15.43 -23.03 -23.28
CA SER A 208 -15.45 -23.29 -24.72
C SER A 208 -15.94 -24.71 -24.96
#